data_AF-A0A8T4NFB9-F1
#
_entry.id   AF-A0A8T4NFB9-F1
#
_cell.length_a   1.000
_cell.length_b   1.000
_cell.length_c   1.000
_cell.angle_alpha   90.00
_cell.angle_beta   90.00
_cell.angle_gamma   90.00
#
_symmetry.space_group_name_H-M   'P 1'
#
loop_
_entity.id
_entity.type
_entity.pdbx_description
1 polymer ?
#
loop_
_entity_poly.entity_id
_entity_poly.type
_entity_poly.pdbx_seq_one_letter_code
_entity_poly.pdbx_strand_id
1 'polypeptide(L)'
;MNEYKFHYDSEDDVLYIQNAVKDVEESIEFSEDIVLDLDRRGNVIGVEIFYASEFFGLFNKEIDKEFLEGLQEAYIEHKDFRNVWFIVLVLQSKNKQIYQPLPPLKKSEYISPVVQYFQISGALN
;
A
#
# COMPACT_ATOMS: atom_id res chain seq x y z
N MET A 1 -17.28 -7.87 -10.14
CA MET A 1 -16.50 -8.02 -8.89
C MET A 1 -15.21 -7.28 -9.12
N ASN A 2 -14.74 -6.50 -8.14
CA ASN A 2 -13.40 -5.94 -8.22
C ASN A 2 -12.45 -7.12 -7.94
N GLU A 3 -11.74 -7.60 -8.94
CA GLU A 3 -10.75 -8.65 -8.75
C GLU A 3 -9.49 -8.02 -8.17
N TYR A 4 -9.20 -8.32 -6.89
CA TYR A 4 -7.94 -7.95 -6.27
C TYR A 4 -7.02 -9.17 -6.24
N LYS A 5 -5.76 -8.95 -6.57
CA LYS A 5 -4.66 -9.87 -6.29
C LYS A 5 -4.04 -9.47 -4.97
N PHE A 6 -3.68 -10.44 -4.16
CA PHE A 6 -2.95 -10.21 -2.93
C PHE A 6 -1.98 -11.36 -2.68
N HIS A 7 -0.89 -11.06 -2.00
CA HIS A 7 0.10 -12.04 -1.58
C HIS A 7 0.78 -11.54 -0.31
N TYR A 8 0.95 -12.43 0.66
CA TYR A 8 1.82 -12.20 1.80
C TYR A 8 3.02 -13.13 1.68
N ASP A 9 4.21 -12.55 1.61
CA ASP A 9 5.47 -13.26 1.71
C ASP A 9 5.89 -13.30 3.19
N SER A 10 5.84 -14.48 3.80
CA SER A 10 6.23 -14.63 5.21
C SER A 10 7.75 -14.62 5.44
N GLU A 11 8.55 -14.93 4.42
CA GLU A 11 10.01 -14.94 4.51
C GLU A 11 10.52 -13.50 4.60
N ASP A 12 10.06 -12.65 3.68
CA ASP A 12 10.44 -11.23 3.63
C ASP A 12 9.52 -10.32 4.48
N ASP A 13 8.42 -10.86 5.02
CA ASP A 13 7.37 -10.11 5.76
C ASP A 13 6.78 -8.95 4.95
N VAL A 14 6.38 -9.24 3.71
CA VAL A 14 5.84 -8.25 2.76
C VAL A 14 4.41 -8.59 2.37
N LEU A 15 3.49 -7.65 2.53
CA LEU A 15 2.10 -7.76 2.07
C LEU A 15 1.90 -6.91 0.82
N TYR A 16 1.46 -7.55 -0.27
CA TYR A 16 1.06 -6.91 -1.51
C TYR A 16 -0.44 -7.07 -1.75
N ILE A 17 -1.11 -5.98 -2.14
CA ILE A 17 -2.53 -5.97 -2.56
C ILE A 17 -2.66 -5.05 -3.77
N GLN A 18 -3.27 -5.52 -4.86
CA GLN A 18 -3.49 -4.73 -6.06
C GLN A 18 -4.81 -5.05 -6.74
N ASN A 19 -5.49 -4.02 -7.25
CA ASN A 19 -6.64 -4.14 -8.12
C ASN A 19 -6.20 -4.69 -9.49
N ALA A 20 -6.53 -5.94 -9.78
CA ALA A 20 -6.03 -6.67 -10.93
C ALA A 20 -6.64 -6.25 -12.28
N VAL A 21 -7.70 -5.43 -12.26
CA VAL A 21 -8.37 -4.96 -13.48
C VAL A 21 -7.93 -3.56 -13.89
N LYS A 22 -7.01 -2.94 -13.15
CA LYS A 22 -6.48 -1.62 -13.44
C LYS A 22 -4.99 -1.67 -13.76
N ASP A 23 -4.58 -0.84 -14.71
CA ASP A 23 -3.17 -0.69 -15.07
C ASP A 23 -2.46 0.25 -14.07
N VAL A 24 -1.29 -0.18 -13.61
CA VAL A 24 -0.36 0.67 -12.87
C VAL A 24 0.32 1.62 -13.84
N GLU A 25 0.16 2.92 -13.61
CA GLU A 25 0.87 3.97 -14.34
C GLU A 25 2.15 4.36 -13.59
N GLU A 26 2.09 4.41 -12.26
CA GLU A 26 3.20 4.86 -11.42
C GLU A 26 3.19 4.07 -10.10
N SER A 27 4.36 3.64 -9.65
CA SER A 27 4.57 3.11 -8.30
C SER A 27 5.37 4.13 -7.50
N ILE A 28 4.91 4.41 -6.29
CA ILE A 28 5.42 5.46 -5.41
C ILE A 28 5.94 4.82 -4.14
N GLU A 29 7.24 4.91 -3.89
CA GLU A 29 7.83 4.71 -2.57
C GLU A 29 7.39 5.89 -1.67
N PHE A 30 6.34 5.68 -0.88
CA PHE A 30 5.79 6.72 -0.02
C PHE A 30 6.60 6.87 1.27
N SER A 31 7.08 5.74 1.80
CA SER A 31 8.03 5.65 2.91
C SER A 31 8.91 4.41 2.72
N GLU A 32 9.85 4.19 3.64
CA GLU A 32 10.67 2.95 3.67
C GLU A 32 9.80 1.68 3.79
N ASP A 33 8.59 1.81 4.32
CA ASP A 33 7.70 0.68 4.61
C ASP A 33 6.50 0.54 3.65
N ILE A 34 6.20 1.56 2.84
CA ILE A 34 4.95 1.61 2.04
C ILE A 34 5.24 2.04 0.61
N VAL A 35 4.85 1.20 -0.34
CA VAL A 35 4.77 1.55 -1.77
C VAL A 35 3.30 1.60 -2.20
N LEU A 36 2.93 2.60 -3.00
CA LEU A 36 1.59 2.76 -3.56
C LEU A 36 1.64 2.63 -5.08
N ASP A 37 0.75 1.82 -5.65
CA ASP A 37 0.50 1.81 -7.09
C ASP A 37 -0.64 2.75 -7.43
N LEU A 38 -0.42 3.63 -8.40
CA LEU A 38 -1.39 4.59 -8.90
C LEU A 38 -1.83 4.27 -10.33
N ASP A 39 -3.12 4.48 -10.62
CA ASP A 39 -3.59 4.54 -12.01
C ASP A 39 -3.31 5.91 -12.65
N ARG A 40 -3.56 6.03 -13.97
CA ARG A 40 -3.40 7.28 -14.74
C ARG A 40 -4.12 8.52 -14.19
N ARG A 41 -5.10 8.32 -13.31
CA ARG A 41 -5.87 9.41 -12.68
C ARG A 41 -5.35 9.74 -11.29
N GLY A 42 -4.28 9.09 -10.83
CA GLY A 42 -3.68 9.23 -9.50
C GLY A 42 -4.49 8.56 -8.39
N ASN A 43 -5.37 7.61 -8.72
CA ASN A 43 -6.07 6.83 -7.69
C ASN A 43 -5.17 5.69 -7.21
N VAL A 44 -5.21 5.41 -5.91
CA VAL A 44 -4.51 4.26 -5.33
C VAL A 44 -5.22 2.97 -5.76
N ILE A 45 -4.47 2.11 -6.43
CA ILE A 45 -4.95 0.83 -6.96
C ILE A 45 -4.17 -0.36 -6.42
N GLY A 46 -3.01 -0.13 -5.80
CA GLY A 46 -2.24 -1.14 -5.11
C GLY A 46 -1.46 -0.56 -3.95
N VAL A 47 -1.07 -1.44 -3.03
CA VAL A 47 -0.18 -1.15 -1.92
C VAL A 47 0.75 -2.34 -1.72
N GLU A 48 1.99 -2.05 -1.40
CA GLU A 48 2.96 -2.99 -0.84
C GLU A 48 3.41 -2.45 0.51
N ILE A 49 3.39 -3.32 1.53
CA ILE A 49 3.78 -2.99 2.90
C ILE A 49 4.91 -3.91 3.33
N PHE A 50 6.08 -3.34 3.60
CA PHE A 50 7.23 -4.02 4.16
C PHE A 50 7.10 -4.14 5.67
N TYR A 51 7.74 -5.16 6.24
CA TYR A 51 7.62 -5.49 7.67
C TYR A 51 6.15 -5.58 8.10
N ALA A 52 5.29 -6.15 7.27
CA ALA A 52 3.84 -6.03 7.37
C ALA A 52 3.33 -6.45 8.76
N SER A 53 3.85 -7.55 9.30
CA SER A 53 3.46 -8.02 10.63
C SER A 53 3.84 -7.06 11.76
N GLU A 54 5.01 -6.41 11.66
CA GLU A 54 5.44 -5.38 12.61
C GLU A 54 4.63 -4.09 12.42
N PHE A 55 4.54 -3.60 11.18
CA PHE A 55 3.82 -2.39 10.80
C PHE A 55 2.38 -2.40 11.33
N PHE A 56 1.65 -3.49 11.09
CA PHE A 56 0.29 -3.62 11.61
C PHE A 56 0.27 -3.84 13.12
N GLY A 57 1.19 -4.64 13.66
CA GLY A 57 1.30 -4.93 15.09
C GLY A 57 1.47 -3.69 15.98
N LEU A 58 2.02 -2.59 15.44
CA LEU A 58 2.13 -1.30 16.14
C LEU A 58 0.77 -0.70 16.54
N PHE A 59 -0.27 -0.92 15.73
CA PHE A 59 -1.59 -0.31 15.91
C PHE A 59 -2.69 -1.34 16.15
N ASN A 60 -2.51 -2.55 15.65
CA ASN A 60 -3.48 -3.63 15.69
C ASN A 60 -2.78 -4.99 15.81
N LYS A 61 -2.61 -5.43 17.06
CA LYS A 61 -1.98 -6.73 17.40
C LYS A 61 -2.72 -7.96 16.88
N GLU A 62 -3.91 -7.79 16.32
CA GLU A 62 -4.69 -8.87 15.74
C GLU A 62 -4.25 -9.23 14.31
N ILE A 63 -3.45 -8.37 13.67
CA ILE A 63 -2.85 -8.62 12.35
C ILE A 63 -1.39 -9.04 12.59
N ASP A 64 -1.19 -10.31 12.91
CA ASP A 64 0.13 -10.93 13.04
C ASP A 64 0.49 -11.78 11.81
N LYS A 65 1.65 -12.43 11.82
CA LYS A 65 2.08 -13.31 10.72
C LYS A 65 1.07 -14.43 10.46
N GLU A 66 0.51 -15.06 11.50
CA GLU A 66 -0.48 -16.14 11.33
C GLU A 66 -1.75 -15.63 10.64
N PHE A 67 -2.22 -14.43 11.01
CA PHE A 67 -3.35 -13.79 10.36
C PHE A 67 -3.04 -13.52 8.87
N LEU A 68 -1.86 -12.95 8.57
CA LEU A 68 -1.44 -12.60 7.21
C LEU A 68 -1.21 -13.84 6.31
N GLU A 69 -0.59 -14.89 6.83
CA GLU A 69 -0.46 -16.19 6.15
C GLU A 69 -1.83 -16.82 5.84
N GLY A 70 -2.82 -16.57 6.69
CA GLY A 70 -4.18 -17.07 6.55
C GLY A 70 -5.11 -16.24 5.65
N LEU A 71 -4.60 -15.21 4.97
CA LEU A 71 -5.42 -14.33 4.13
C LEU A 71 -6.19 -15.10 3.05
N GLN A 72 -7.49 -14.84 2.98
CA GLN A 72 -8.43 -15.40 2.01
C GLN A 72 -8.96 -14.33 1.05
N GLU A 73 -9.00 -13.08 1.49
CA GLU A 73 -9.36 -11.93 0.68
C GLU A 73 -8.64 -10.69 1.21
N ALA A 74 -8.16 -9.84 0.30
CA ALA A 74 -7.63 -8.54 0.64
C ALA A 74 -7.92 -7.54 -0.47
N TYR A 75 -8.38 -6.34 -0.11
CA TYR A 75 -8.65 -5.26 -1.05
C TYR A 75 -8.48 -3.88 -0.44
N ILE A 76 -8.46 -2.87 -1.31
CA ILE A 76 -8.22 -1.47 -0.94
C ILE A 76 -9.49 -0.66 -1.13
N GLU A 77 -9.95 -0.03 -0.06
CA GLU A 77 -10.85 1.11 -0.14
C GLU A 77 -10.04 2.39 -0.05
N HIS A 78 -10.23 3.32 -0.99
CA HIS A 78 -9.56 4.61 -0.96
C HIS A 78 -10.56 5.75 -1.08
N LYS A 79 -10.22 6.86 -0.44
CA LYS A 79 -10.88 8.15 -0.63
C LYS A 79 -9.84 9.25 -0.74
N ASP A 80 -10.09 10.13 -1.69
CA ASP A 80 -9.29 11.34 -1.85
C ASP A 80 -10.01 12.50 -1.18
N PHE A 81 -9.31 13.19 -0.27
CA PHE A 81 -9.80 14.42 0.31
C PHE A 81 -8.69 15.47 0.37
N ARG A 82 -8.86 16.54 -0.42
CA ARG A 82 -7.84 17.57 -0.64
C ARG A 82 -6.54 16.91 -1.12
N ASN A 83 -5.45 17.08 -0.39
CA ASN A 83 -4.13 16.59 -0.74
C ASN A 83 -3.73 15.33 0.06
N VAL A 84 -4.71 14.53 0.49
CA VAL A 84 -4.50 13.37 1.35
C VAL A 84 -5.21 12.16 0.77
N TRP A 85 -4.48 11.04 0.70
CA TRP A 85 -5.04 9.72 0.47
C TRP A 85 -5.46 9.11 1.81
N PHE A 86 -6.74 8.76 1.91
CA PHE A 86 -7.26 7.94 2.98
C PHE A 86 -7.43 6.52 2.45
N ILE A 87 -6.62 5.60 2.96
CA ILE A 87 -6.57 4.21 2.51
C ILE A 87 -7.01 3.31 3.67
N VAL A 88 -7.93 2.41 3.39
CA VAL A 88 -8.34 1.34 4.29
C VAL A 88 -8.07 0.02 3.59
N LEU A 89 -7.25 -0.82 4.23
CA LEU A 89 -7.03 -2.18 3.80
C LEU A 89 -8.11 -3.05 4.44
N VAL A 90 -8.85 -3.76 3.62
CA VAL A 90 -9.81 -4.74 4.09
C VAL A 90 -9.15 -6.10 3.97
N LEU A 91 -8.91 -6.74 5.11
CA LEU A 91 -8.18 -8.00 5.22
C LEU A 91 -9.10 -9.06 5.82
N GLN A 92 -9.25 -10.19 5.14
CA GLN A 92 -10.02 -11.31 5.64
C GLN A 92 -9.14 -12.56 5.77
N SER A 93 -9.08 -13.11 6.98
CA SER A 93 -8.38 -14.34 7.30
C SER A 93 -9.30 -15.24 8.11
N LYS A 94 -9.50 -16.48 7.64
CA LYS A 94 -10.41 -17.46 8.24
C LYS A 94 -11.82 -16.85 8.47
N ASN A 95 -12.23 -16.68 9.73
CA ASN A 95 -13.54 -16.17 10.13
C ASN A 95 -13.53 -14.70 10.56
N LYS A 96 -12.45 -13.97 10.23
CA LYS A 96 -12.21 -12.62 10.75
C LYS A 96 -11.91 -11.67 9.60
N GLN A 97 -12.63 -10.55 9.61
CA GLN A 97 -12.41 -9.44 8.69
C GLN A 97 -11.98 -8.21 9.49
N ILE A 98 -10.89 -7.58 9.06
CA ILE A 98 -10.31 -6.41 9.69
C ILE A 98 -10.26 -5.28 8.66
N TYR A 99 -10.69 -4.09 9.09
CA TYR A 99 -10.60 -2.85 8.33
C TYR A 99 -9.45 -2.05 8.93
N GLN A 100 -8.29 -2.10 8.29
CA GLN A 100 -7.08 -1.46 8.78
C GLN A 100 -6.84 -0.14 8.04
N PRO A 101 -7.13 1.02 8.64
CA PRO A 101 -6.74 2.29 8.06
C PRO A 101 -5.21 2.40 8.06
N LEU A 102 -4.64 2.88 6.96
CA LEU A 102 -3.26 3.35 6.93
C LEU A 102 -3.20 4.76 7.54
N PRO A 103 -2.01 5.19 8.01
CA PRO A 103 -1.78 6.59 8.33
C PRO A 103 -2.18 7.50 7.17
N PRO A 104 -2.70 8.71 7.42
CA PRO A 104 -3.03 9.64 6.34
C PRO A 104 -1.80 9.99 5.50
N LEU A 105 -1.82 9.66 4.21
CA LEU A 105 -0.68 9.85 3.31
C LEU A 105 -0.88 11.16 2.52
N LYS A 106 -0.06 12.18 2.78
CA LYS A 106 -0.18 13.45 2.05
C LYS A 106 0.52 13.37 0.71
N LYS A 107 -0.18 13.72 -0.38
CA LYS A 107 0.41 13.68 -1.74
C LYS A 107 1.56 14.67 -1.94
N SER A 108 1.72 15.66 -1.05
CA SER A 108 2.87 16.61 -1.06
C SER A 108 4.12 16.07 -0.38
N GLU A 109 3.99 15.04 0.45
CA GLU A 109 5.14 14.39 1.10
C GLU A 109 5.80 13.38 0.14
N TYR A 110 5.13 13.08 -0.97
CA TYR A 110 5.68 12.33 -2.08
C TYR A 110 6.77 13.11 -2.83
N ILE A 111 7.93 12.48 -3.02
CA ILE A 111 8.98 12.93 -3.93
C ILE A 111 8.95 12.03 -5.15
N SER A 112 8.61 12.58 -6.32
CA SER A 112 8.65 11.79 -7.55
C SER A 112 10.07 11.33 -7.88
N PRO A 113 10.30 10.04 -8.18
CA PRO A 113 11.61 9.54 -8.59
C PRO A 113 12.16 10.30 -9.80
N VAL A 114 11.28 10.73 -10.70
CA VAL A 114 11.63 11.56 -11.86
C VAL A 114 12.11 12.94 -11.41
N VAL A 115 11.42 13.57 -10.46
CA VAL A 115 11.82 14.87 -9.89
C VAL A 115 13.15 14.74 -9.14
N GLN A 116 13.35 13.66 -8.39
CA GLN A 116 14.59 13.38 -7.68
C GLN A 116 15.76 13.17 -8.65
N TYR A 117 15.55 12.41 -9.74
CA TYR A 117 16.52 12.23 -10.82
C TYR A 117 16.92 13.57 -11.45
N PHE A 118 15.97 14.47 -11.73
CA PHE A 118 16.26 15.79 -12.26
C PHE A 118 17.01 16.69 -11.26
N GLN A 119 16.73 16.60 -9.96
CA GLN A 119 17.47 17.34 -8.93
C GLN A 119 18.92 16.86 -8.79
N ILE A 120 19.15 15.55 -8.82
CA ILE A 120 20.50 14.97 -8.73
C ILE A 120 21.31 15.26 -10.00
N SER A 121 20.70 15.07 -11.17
CA SER A 121 21.37 15.30 -12.47
C SER A 121 21.64 16.79 -12.74
N GLY A 122 20.79 17.70 -12.25
CA GLY A 122 21.00 19.14 -12.31
C GLY A 122 22.06 19.68 -11.34
N ALA A 123 22.34 18.99 -10.23
CA ALA A 123 23.35 19.39 -9.25
C ALA A 123 24.79 18.95 -9.62
N LEU A 124 24.95 18.15 -10.67
CA LEU A 124 26.23 17.64 -11.17
C LEU A 124 26.78 18.43 -12.37
N ASN A 125 26.14 19.55 -12.75
CA ASN A 125 26.58 20.45 -13.83
C ASN A 125 26.98 21.83 -13.30
#